data_AF-A0A4P7AGQ6-F1
#
_entry.id   AF-A0A4P7AGQ6-F1
#
_cell.length_a   1.000
_cell.length_b   1.000
_cell.length_c   1.000
_cell.angle_alpha   90.00
_cell.angle_beta   90.00
_cell.angle_gamma   90.00
#
_symmetry.space_group_name_H-M   'P 1'
#
loop_
_entity.id
_entity.type
_entity.pdbx_description
1 polymer ?
#
loop_
_entity_poly.entity_id
_entity_poly.type
_entity_poly.pdbx_seq_one_letter_code
_entity_poly.pdbx_strand_id
1 'polypeptide(L)' 'MSRGGNSPDNGACESFFGTLKNECIYTYKVNELNYSNIYNVISDYIEFYNYIRPSLKYKKTPYEIRMEKVSF' A
#
# COMPACT_ATOMS: atom_id res chain seq x y z
N MET A 1 22.85 7.66 6.82
CA MET A 1 23.37 6.29 6.60
C MET A 1 22.97 5.84 5.18
N SER A 2 23.76 6.17 4.15
CA SER A 2 23.63 5.52 2.85
C SER A 2 24.43 4.22 2.89
N ARG A 3 23.74 3.11 3.11
CA ARG A 3 24.30 1.78 2.87
C ARG A 3 24.08 1.46 1.39
N GLY A 4 25.11 0.99 0.68
CA GLY A 4 24.94 0.50 -0.69
C GLY A 4 23.79 -0.50 -0.74
N GLY A 5 22.81 -0.27 -1.62
CA GLY A 5 21.57 -1.04 -1.71
C GLY A 5 20.33 -0.43 -1.05
N ASN A 6 20.47 0.68 -0.31
CA ASN A 6 19.32 1.44 0.20
C ASN A 6 19.18 2.75 -0.59
N SER A 7 18.35 2.76 -1.64
CA SER A 7 18.01 4.00 -2.33
C SER A 7 17.16 4.87 -1.40
N PRO A 8 17.48 6.16 -1.20
CA PRO A 8 16.68 7.07 -0.38
C PRO A 8 15.20 7.07 -0.75
N ASP A 9 14.90 6.79 -2.03
CA ASP A 9 13.55 6.83 -2.59
C ASP A 9 12.80 5.49 -2.49
N ASN A 10 13.45 4.39 -2.09
CA ASN A 10 12.80 3.08 -2.04
C ASN A 10 11.90 2.89 -0.80
N GLY A 11 12.09 3.69 0.25
CA GLY A 11 11.39 3.50 1.52
C GLY A 11 9.86 3.56 1.40
N ALA A 12 9.34 4.37 0.47
CA ALA A 12 7.90 4.45 0.20
C ALA A 12 7.36 3.14 -0.41
N CYS A 13 8.07 2.58 -1.40
CA CYS A 13 7.73 1.31 -2.03
C CYS A 13 7.84 0.14 -1.04
N GLU A 14 8.93 0.07 -0.27
CA GLU A 14 9.12 -0.96 0.76
C GLU A 14 7.99 -0.94 1.79
N SER A 15 7.61 0.26 2.25
CA SER A 15 6.50 0.44 3.18
C SER A 15 5.19 -0.06 2.56
N PHE A 16 4.85 0.36 1.35
CA PHE A 16 3.63 -0.06 0.68
C PHE A 16 3.57 -1.58 0.46
N PHE A 17 4.60 -2.19 -0.12
CA PHE A 17 4.62 -3.63 -0.39
C PHE A 17 4.71 -4.47 0.89
N GLY A 18 5.37 -3.95 1.94
CA GLY A 18 5.34 -4.55 3.26
C GLY A 18 3.92 -4.59 3.84
N THR A 19 3.18 -3.48 3.76
CA THR A 19 1.79 -3.41 4.20
C THR A 19 0.87 -4.30 3.36
N LEU A 20 0.93 -4.23 2.03
CA LEU A 20 0.14 -5.07 1.11
C LEU A 20 0.29 -6.56 1.45
N LYS A 21 1.53 -7.02 1.66
CA LYS A 21 1.76 -8.43 1.98
C LYS A 21 1.15 -8.83 3.32
N ASN A 22 1.34 -8.03 4.37
CA ASN A 22 0.86 -8.38 5.70
C ASN A 22 -0.65 -8.22 5.87
N GLU A 23 -1.25 -7.14 5.35
CA GLU A 23 -2.68 -6.84 5.52
C GLU A 23 -3.55 -7.61 4.51
N CYS A 24 -3.01 -7.94 3.33
CA CYS A 24 -3.76 -8.62 2.27
C CYS A 24 -3.20 -10.01 1.94
N ILE A 25 -2.00 -10.12 1.38
CA ILE A 25 -1.57 -11.39 0.75
C ILE A 25 -1.41 -12.53 1.76
N TYR A 26 -0.81 -12.27 2.91
CA TYR A 26 -0.53 -13.28 3.94
C TYR A 26 -1.77 -13.66 4.77
N THR A 27 -2.90 -12.99 4.57
CA THR A 27 -4.17 -13.36 5.23
C THR A 27 -4.92 -14.46 4.47
N TYR A 28 -4.61 -14.68 3.18
CA TYR A 28 -5.18 -15.77 2.38
C TYR A 28 -4.50 -17.10 2.73
N LYS A 29 -5.29 -18.18 2.75
CA LYS A 29 -4.74 -19.53 2.75
C LYS A 29 -4.13 -19.84 1.38
N VAL A 30 -3.18 -20.79 1.35
CA VAL A 30 -2.42 -21.19 0.16
C VAL A 30 -3.31 -21.50 -1.06
N ASN A 31 -4.50 -22.05 -0.86
CA ASN A 31 -5.41 -22.44 -1.94
C ASN A 31 -6.43 -21.36 -2.33
N GLU A 32 -6.50 -20.26 -1.59
CA GLU A 32 -7.50 -19.20 -1.81
C GLU A 32 -7.00 -18.12 -2.78
N LEU A 33 -5.67 -17.89 -2.84
CA LEU A 33 -5.06 -16.96 -3.77
C LEU A 33 -4.45 -17.71 -4.97
N ASN A 34 -4.90 -17.39 -6.18
CA ASN A 34 -4.48 -18.06 -7.40
C ASN A 34 -4.43 -17.07 -8.58
N TYR A 35 -3.96 -17.54 -9.74
CA TYR A 35 -3.72 -16.67 -10.89
C TYR A 35 -4.98 -15.97 -11.41
N SER A 36 -6.17 -16.58 -11.26
CA SER A 36 -7.40 -15.98 -11.77
C SER A 36 -7.97 -14.89 -10.86
N ASN A 37 -7.61 -14.84 -9.57
CA ASN A 37 -8.12 -13.83 -8.64
C ASN A 37 -7.08 -12.84 -8.13
N ILE A 38 -5.78 -13.13 -8.23
CA ILE A 38 -4.72 -12.30 -7.65
C ILE A 38 -4.74 -10.85 -8.15
N TYR A 39 -5.06 -10.64 -9.42
CA TYR A 39 -5.17 -9.29 -10.00
C TYR A 39 -6.27 -8.48 -9.33
N ASN A 40 -7.45 -9.07 -9.12
CA ASN A 40 -8.57 -8.40 -8.48
C ASN A 40 -8.25 -8.12 -7.01
N VAL A 41 -7.70 -9.10 -6.28
CA VAL A 41 -7.30 -8.92 -4.87
C VAL A 41 -6.32 -7.76 -4.72
N ILE A 42 -5.32 -7.66 -5.58
CA ILE A 42 -4.34 -6.56 -5.55
C ILE A 42 -5.02 -5.22 -5.93
N SER A 43 -5.87 -5.21 -6.95
CA SER A 43 -6.59 -4.01 -7.39
C SER A 43 -7.49 -3.46 -6.28
N ASP A 44 -8.29 -4.33 -5.66
CA ASP A 44 -9.22 -3.98 -4.58
C ASP A 44 -8.45 -3.44 -3.37
N TYR A 45 -7.32 -4.06 -3.03
CA TYR A 45 -6.48 -3.56 -1.95
C TYR A 45 -5.88 -2.18 -2.26
N ILE A 46 -5.45 -1.93 -3.51
CA ILE A 46 -4.92 -0.62 -3.91
C ILE A 46 -6.01 0.46 -3.79
N GLU A 47 -7.25 0.14 -4.18
CA GLU A 47 -8.39 1.04 -4.03
C GLU A 47 -8.67 1.33 -2.55
N PHE A 48 -8.77 0.28 -1.73
CA PHE A 48 -8.91 0.39 -0.28
C PHE A 48 -7.80 1.25 0.34
N TYR A 49 -6.54 0.98 0.00
CA TYR A 49 -5.39 1.67 0.55
C TYR A 49 -5.44 3.17 0.23
N ASN A 50 -5.79 3.54 -1.01
CA ASN A 50 -5.74 4.93 -1.45
C ASN A 50 -6.95 5.76 -1.01
N TYR A 51 -8.16 5.17 -1.01
CA TYR A 51 -9.41 5.92 -0.89
C TYR A 51 -10.24 5.59 0.36
N ILE A 52 -9.91 4.53 1.09
CA ILE A 52 -10.68 4.10 2.26
C ILE A 52 -9.83 4.12 3.52
N ARG A 53 -8.57 3.66 3.45
CA ARG A 53 -7.68 3.49 4.61
C ARG A 53 -7.32 4.84 5.24
N PRO A 54 -7.78 5.15 6.48
CA PRO A 54 -7.40 6.40 7.13
C PRO A 54 -5.97 6.30 7.70
N SER A 55 -5.20 7.37 7.53
CA SER A 55 -3.94 7.56 8.23
C SER A 55 -4.20 7.78 9.72
N LEU A 56 -3.53 7.02 10.59
CA LEU A 56 -3.62 7.19 12.05
C LEU A 56 -3.29 8.61 12.50
N LYS A 57 -2.35 9.27 11.83
CA LYS A 57 -1.87 10.61 12.19
C LYS A 57 -2.84 11.72 11.77
N TYR A 58 -3.38 11.62 10.56
CA TYR A 58 -4.14 12.72 9.95
C TYR A 58 -5.64 12.46 9.89
N LYS A 59 -6.08 11.23 10.20
CA LYS A 59 -7.47 10.76 10.06
C LYS A 59 -8.04 10.97 8.64
N LYS A 60 -7.17 10.94 7.64
CA LYS A 60 -7.45 11.14 6.21
C LYS A 60 -6.82 10.02 5.40
N THR A 61 -7.40 9.74 4.24
CA THR A 61 -6.90 8.77 3.28
C THR A 61 -5.63 9.27 2.58
N PRO A 62 -4.79 8.38 2.03
CA PRO A 62 -3.63 8.78 1.25
C PRO A 62 -3.97 9.72 0.09
N TYR A 63 -5.12 9.50 -0.57
CA TYR A 63 -5.60 10.38 -1.63
C TYR A 63 -5.89 11.80 -1.14
N GLU A 64 -6.64 11.95 -0.04
CA GLU A 64 -6.96 13.27 0.55
C GLU A 64 -5.68 14.02 0.94
N ILE A 65 -4.73 13.34 1.58
CA ILE A 65 -3.44 13.93 1.96
C ILE A 65 -2.67 14.41 0.72
N ARG A 66 -2.73 13.66 -0.39
CA ARG A 66 -2.09 14.05 -1.65
C ARG A 66 -2.74 15.29 -2.25
N MET A 67 -4.07 15.35 -2.28
CA MET A 67 -4.80 16.50 -2.82
C MET A 67 -4.49 17.78 -2.03
N GLU A 68 -4.41 17.72 -0.70
CA GLU A 68 -4.08 18.88 0.14
C GLU A 68 -2.65 19.41 -0.07
N LYS A 69 -1.70 18.54 -0.39
CA LYS A 69 -0.32 18.95 -0.69
C LYS A 69 -0.14 19.51 -2.10
N VAL A 70 -1.11 19.30 -2.99
CA VAL A 70 -1.07 19.75 -4.39
C VAL A 70 -1.75 21.12 -4.57
N SER A 71 -2.56 21.57 -3.61
CA SER A 71 -3.09 22.94 -3.56
C SER A 71 -1.98 23.97 -3.35
N PHE A 72 -1.77 24.82 -4.37
CA PHE A 72 -0.88 25.99 -4.36
C PHE A 72 -1.48 27.18 -3.62
#